data_AF-A0A6L8VLG5-F1
#
_entry.id   AF-A0A6L8VLG5-F1
#
_cell.length_a   1.000
_cell.length_b   1.000
_cell.length_c   1.000
_cell.angle_alpha   90.00
_cell.angle_beta   90.00
_cell.angle_gamma   90.00
#
_symmetry.space_group_name_H-M   'P 1'
#
loop_
_entity.id
_entity.type
_entity.pdbx_description
1 polymer ?
#
loop_
_entity_poly.entity_id
_entity_poly.type
_entity_poly.pdbx_seq_one_letter_code
_entity_poly.pdbx_strand_id
1 'polypeptide(L)' 'MIERDHPVLSVGAQCRLLSISRSSFYYAPKGETVMNFDLMLLADK' A
#
# COMPACT_ATOMS: atom_id res chain seq x y z
N MET A 1 -9.75 -6.79 -0.64
CA MET A 1 -9.91 -5.55 0.16
C MET A 1 -9.57 -5.89 1.61
N ILE A 2 -9.02 -4.95 2.41
CA ILE A 2 -8.75 -5.19 3.84
C ILE A 2 -9.91 -4.64 4.66
N GLU A 3 -10.46 -5.46 5.55
CA GLU A 3 -11.62 -5.15 6.39
C GLU A 3 -11.25 -5.23 7.87
N ARG A 4 -11.68 -4.23 8.66
CA ARG A 4 -11.38 -4.17 10.10
C ARG A 4 -12.15 -5.23 10.89
N ASP A 5 -13.38 -5.51 10.49
CA ASP A 5 -14.30 -6.40 11.21
C ASP A 5 -14.45 -7.76 10.52
N HIS A 6 -13.42 -8.19 9.79
CA HIS A 6 -13.43 -9.48 9.11
C HIS A 6 -13.53 -10.62 10.15
N PRO A 7 -14.50 -11.54 10.02
CA PRO A 7 -14.87 -12.48 11.10
C PRO A 7 -13.76 -13.48 11.46
N VAL A 8 -12.87 -13.80 10.51
CA VAL A 8 -11.84 -14.84 10.66
C VAL A 8 -10.40 -14.31 10.63
N LEU A 9 -10.13 -13.23 9.89
CA LEU A 9 -8.78 -12.79 9.57
C LEU A 9 -8.50 -11.42 10.18
N SER A 10 -7.44 -11.34 10.97
CA SER A 10 -6.96 -10.04 11.44
C SER A 10 -6.49 -9.16 10.28
N VAL A 11 -6.51 -7.84 10.46
CA VAL A 11 -5.92 -6.87 9.52
C VAL A 11 -4.50 -7.25 9.10
N GLY A 12 -3.68 -7.74 10.04
CA GLY A 12 -2.31 -8.18 9.74
C GLY A 12 -2.25 -9.43 8.85
N ALA A 13 -3.14 -10.39 9.04
CA ALA A 13 -3.24 -11.58 8.19
C ALA A 13 -3.70 -11.20 6.77
N GLN A 14 -4.67 -10.30 6.67
CA GLN A 14 -5.15 -9.77 5.39
C GLN A 14 -4.04 -9.00 4.65
N CYS A 15 -3.27 -8.14 5.34
CA CYS A 15 -2.10 -7.48 4.76
C CYS A 15 -1.06 -8.47 4.23
N ARG A 16 -0.80 -9.55 4.98
CA ARG A 16 0.17 -10.58 4.58
C ARG A 16 -0.26 -11.32 3.31
N LEU A 17 -1.56 -11.62 3.15
CA LEU A 17 -2.09 -12.25 1.93
C LEU A 17 -1.90 -11.38 0.68
N LEU A 18 -1.93 -10.05 0.84
CA LEU A 18 -1.74 -9.09 -0.23
C LEU A 18 -0.27 -8.70 -0.43
N SER A 19 0.65 -9.29 0.34
CA SER A 19 2.07 -8.92 0.34
C SER A 19 2.32 -7.42 0.60
N ILE A 20 1.46 -6.78 1.41
CA ILE A 20 1.64 -5.38 1.81
C ILE A 20 1.96 -5.24 3.30
N SER A 21 2.61 -4.14 3.65
CA SER A 21 2.83 -3.79 5.06
C SER A 21 1.52 -3.40 5.75
N ARG A 22 1.43 -3.66 7.06
CA ARG A 22 0.29 -3.19 7.87
C ARG A 22 0.20 -1.66 7.90
N SER A 23 1.33 -0.95 7.87
CA SER A 23 1.37 0.51 7.83
C SER A 23 0.70 1.07 6.58
N SER A 24 0.81 0.40 5.43
CA SER A 24 0.13 0.79 4.18
C SER A 24 -1.40 0.85 4.32
N PHE A 25 -1.98 0.13 5.29
CA PHE A 25 -3.42 0.16 5.56
C PHE A 25 -3.83 1.31 6.50
N TYR A 26 -2.97 1.72 7.43
CA TYR A 26 -3.32 2.76 8.41
C TYR A 26 -2.96 4.17 7.96
N TYR A 27 -1.96 4.31 7.08
CA TYR A 27 -1.53 5.61 6.60
C TYR A 27 -2.02 5.86 5.19
N ALA A 28 -2.54 7.07 4.97
CA ALA A 28 -2.83 7.54 3.62
C ALA A 28 -1.52 7.64 2.82
N PRO A 29 -1.50 7.23 1.55
CA PRO A 29 -0.37 7.48 0.67
C PRO A 29 -0.04 8.98 0.68
N LYS A 30 1.24 9.32 0.83
CA LYS A 30 1.69 10.69 0.56
C LYS A 30 1.73 10.87 -0.95
N GLY A 31 1.34 12.05 -1.41
CA GLY A 31 1.51 12.41 -2.82
C GLY A 31 2.97 12.43 -3.22
N GLU A 32 3.23 12.25 -4.51
CA GLU A 32 4.58 12.26 -5.07
C GLU A 32 5.00 13.65 -5.57
N THR A 33 6.32 13.85 -5.68
CA THR A 33 6.86 15.08 -6.28
C THR A 33 6.94 14.95 -7.80
N VAL A 34 6.88 16.08 -8.51
CA VAL A 34 7.06 16.12 -9.98
C VAL A 34 8.38 15.46 -10.38
N MET A 35 9.47 15.77 -9.66
CA MET A 35 10.77 15.16 -9.90
C MET A 35 10.74 13.64 -9.77
N ASN A 36 10.04 13.09 -8.77
CA ASN A 36 9.93 11.64 -8.61
C ASN A 36 9.10 11.01 -9.74
N PHE A 37 8.07 11.70 -10.21
CA PHE A 37 7.29 11.26 -11.37
C PHE A 37 8.14 11.22 -12.66
N ASP A 38 8.98 12.24 -12.88
CA ASP A 38 9.91 12.27 -14.02
C ASP A 38 10.91 11.10 -13.96
N LEU A 39 11.39 10.75 -12.76
CA LEU A 39 12.27 9.59 -12.55
C LEU A 39 11.55 8.26 -12.81
N MET A 40 10.29 8.12 -12.38
CA MET A 40 9.48 6.93 -12.66
C MET A 40 9.32 6.73 -14.18
N LEU A 41 8.96 7.79 -14.91
CA LEU A 41 8.83 7.76 -16.37
C LEU A 41 10.15 7.41 -17.09
N LEU A 42 11.29 7.81 -16.52
CA LEU A 42 12.59 7.45 -17.06
C LEU A 42 12.92 5.97 -16.83
N ALA A 43 12.56 5.43 -15.67
CA ALA A 43 12.82 4.03 -15.31
C ALA A 43 11.91 3.04 -16.07
N ASP A 44 10.73 3.48 -16.53
CA ASP A 44 9.82 2.67 -17.35
C ASP A 44 10.29 2.45 -18.81
N LYS A 45 11.35 3.14 -19.26
CA LYS A 45 11.94 2.99 -20.60
C LYS A 45 13.09 1.98 -20.63
#